data_AF-A0A3S4Y340-F1
#
_entry.id   AF-A0A3S4Y340-F1
#
_cell.length_a   1.000
_cell.length_b   1.000
_cell.length_c   1.000
_cell.angle_alpha   90.00
_cell.angle_beta   90.00
_cell.angle_gamma   90.00
#
_symmetry.space_group_name_H-M   'P 1'
#
loop_
_entity.id
_entity.type
_entity.pdbx_description
1 polymer ?
#
loop_
_entity_poly.entity_id
_entity_poly.type
_entity_poly.pdbx_seq_one_letter_code
_entity_poly.pdbx_strand_id
1 'polypeptide(L)'
;MLLPLLDEYHQLDWEHRLLIALLHLMAKNPDTNVVHRGGLEALQFVQQSAIDLLKNQSLVLDKTKLTQALLKFDSACIIRNLSPGGSADLLALSIFFLFFRGN
;
A
#
# COMPACT_ATOMS: atom_id res chain seq x y z
N MET A 1 6.78 -0.07 11.52
CA MET A 1 5.94 0.94 12.19
C MET A 1 5.60 2.01 11.16
N LEU A 2 4.31 2.32 10.93
CA LEU A 2 3.88 3.28 9.90
C LEU A 2 3.99 4.75 10.33
N LEU A 3 4.16 5.03 11.62
CA LEU A 3 4.29 6.40 12.17
C LEU A 3 5.35 7.25 11.47
N PRO A 4 6.63 6.81 11.34
CA PRO A 4 7.65 7.62 10.70
C PRO A 4 7.32 7.96 9.24
N LEU A 5 6.61 7.07 8.55
CA LEU A 5 6.17 7.28 7.17
C LEU A 5 5.06 8.34 7.09
N LEU A 6 4.07 8.27 7.99
CA LEU A 6 2.99 9.27 8.00
C LEU A 6 3.51 10.66 8.42
N ASP A 7 4.55 10.70 9.25
CA ASP A 7 5.26 11.92 9.65
C ASP A 7 6.10 12.48 8.50
N GLU A 8 6.78 11.62 7.73
CA GLU A 8 7.55 12.02 6.53
C GLU A 8 6.68 12.82 5.54
N TYR A 9 5.44 12.37 5.35
CA TYR A 9 4.48 12.99 4.42
C TYR A 9 3.47 13.93 5.09
N HIS A 10 3.75 14.48 6.27
CA HIS A 10 2.80 15.31 7.05
C HIS A 10 2.19 16.50 6.31
N GLN A 11 2.85 16.99 5.25
CA GLN A 11 2.36 18.07 4.38
C GLN A 11 1.24 17.64 3.42
N LEU A 12 1.09 16.32 3.21
CA LEU A 12 0.04 15.75 2.37
C LEU A 12 -1.23 15.51 3.19
N ASP A 13 -2.38 15.52 2.51
CA ASP A 13 -3.64 15.20 3.18
C ASP A 13 -3.67 13.77 3.72
N TRP A 14 -4.59 13.51 4.65
CA TRP A 14 -4.65 12.23 5.36
C TRP A 14 -4.83 11.03 4.43
N GLU A 15 -5.77 11.11 3.49
CA GLU A 15 -6.04 10.02 2.56
C GLU A 15 -4.82 9.72 1.68
N HIS A 16 -4.15 10.77 1.18
CA HIS A 16 -2.92 10.61 0.40
C HIS A 16 -1.85 9.84 1.18
N ARG A 17 -1.62 10.21 2.44
CA ARG A 17 -0.68 9.51 3.32
C ARG A 17 -1.06 8.03 3.52
N LEU A 18 -2.35 7.72 3.63
CA LEU A 18 -2.81 6.33 3.74
C LEU A 18 -2.58 5.52 2.47
N LEU A 19 -2.75 6.12 1.28
CA LEU A 19 -2.44 5.48 0.01
C LEU A 19 -0.95 5.13 -0.10
N ILE A 20 -0.07 6.06 0.32
CA ILE A 20 1.38 5.83 0.36
C ILE A 20 1.73 4.75 1.39
N ALA A 21 1.10 4.77 2.56
CA ALA A 21 1.28 3.76 3.60
C ALA A 21 0.86 2.36 3.13
N LEU A 22 -0.26 2.26 2.41
CA LEU A 22 -0.73 1.01 1.83
C LEU A 22 0.31 0.42 0.87
N LEU A 23 0.87 1.23 -0.03
CA LEU A 23 1.94 0.80 -0.94
C LEU A 23 3.18 0.30 -0.18
N HIS A 24 3.58 1.00 0.87
CA HIS A 24 4.71 0.57 1.71
C HIS A 24 4.45 -0.77 2.40
N LEU A 25 3.21 -1.02 2.83
CA LEU A 25 2.81 -2.31 3.39
C LEU A 25 2.84 -3.39 2.31
N MET A 26 2.23 -3.15 1.15
CA MET A 26 2.23 -4.11 0.03
C MET A 26 3.64 -4.45 -0.46
N ALA A 27 4.58 -3.50 -0.42
CA ALA A 27 5.97 -3.70 -0.82
C ALA A 27 6.76 -4.63 0.13
N LYS A 28 6.34 -4.77 1.40
CA LYS A 28 7.11 -5.45 2.44
C LYS A 28 6.39 -6.63 3.08
N ASN A 29 5.07 -6.62 3.09
CA ASN A 29 4.26 -7.63 3.73
C ASN A 29 4.29 -8.92 2.89
N PRO A 30 4.74 -10.06 3.43
CA PRO A 30 4.57 -11.36 2.78
C PRO A 30 3.11 -11.80 2.91
N ASP A 31 2.22 -11.17 2.14
CA ASP A 31 0.77 -11.33 2.26
C ASP A 31 0.34 -12.77 1.92
N THR A 32 -0.05 -13.52 2.94
CA THR A 32 -0.43 -14.93 2.79
C THR A 32 -1.69 -15.08 1.95
N ASN A 33 -2.59 -14.10 1.91
CA ASN A 33 -3.77 -14.15 1.03
C ASN A 33 -3.36 -14.14 -0.45
N VAL A 34 -2.31 -13.38 -0.79
CA VAL A 34 -1.75 -13.37 -2.15
C VAL A 34 -1.06 -14.70 -2.45
N VAL A 35 -0.26 -15.21 -1.51
CA VAL A 35 0.44 -16.50 -1.67
C VAL A 35 -0.54 -17.66 -1.85
N HIS A 36 -1.63 -17.69 -1.07
CA HIS A 36 -2.66 -18.72 -1.17
C HIS A 36 -3.37 -18.71 -2.54
N ARG A 37 -3.50 -17.56 -3.20
CA ARG A 37 -4.20 -17.44 -4.48
C ARG A 37 -3.30 -17.61 -5.71
N GLY A 38 -2.05 -17.15 -5.65
CA GLY A 38 -1.16 -17.12 -6.81
C GLY A 38 0.29 -17.50 -6.53
N GLY A 39 0.58 -18.06 -5.36
CA GLY A 39 1.93 -18.50 -4.98
C GLY A 39 2.91 -17.35 -4.75
N LEU A 40 4.20 -17.71 -4.66
CA LEU A 40 5.27 -16.75 -4.42
C LEU A 40 5.49 -15.78 -5.59
N GLU A 41 5.19 -16.21 -6.82
CA GLU A 41 5.28 -15.33 -8.00
C GLU A 41 4.25 -14.20 -7.93
N ALA A 42 3.03 -14.49 -7.48
CA ALA A 42 2.01 -13.46 -7.26
C ALA A 42 2.41 -12.50 -6.13
N LEU A 43 2.99 -13.02 -5.05
CA LEU A 43 3.50 -12.18 -3.96
C LEU A 43 4.62 -11.26 -4.48
N GLN A 44 5.56 -11.81 -5.25
CA GLN A 44 6.64 -11.04 -5.85
C GLN A 44 6.10 -9.97 -6.81
N PHE A 45 5.08 -10.29 -7.61
CA PHE A 45 4.41 -9.32 -8.48
C PHE A 45 3.82 -8.15 -7.68
N VAL A 46 3.08 -8.43 -6.59
CA VAL A 46 2.47 -7.38 -5.75
C VAL A 46 3.56 -6.51 -5.12
N GLN A 47 4.58 -7.13 -4.52
CA GLN A 47 5.67 -6.41 -3.86
C GLN A 47 6.45 -5.55 -4.86
N GLN A 48 6.81 -6.11 -6.02
CA GLN A 48 7.60 -5.40 -7.02
C GLN A 48 6.82 -4.24 -7.64
N SER A 49 5.52 -4.44 -7.93
CA SER A 49 4.65 -3.37 -8.43
C SER A 49 4.55 -2.21 -7.44
N ALA A 50 4.40 -2.51 -6.15
CA ALA A 50 4.37 -1.48 -5.11
C ALA A 50 5.71 -0.75 -4.98
N ILE A 51 6.83 -1.48 -5.03
CA ILE A 51 8.19 -0.90 -5.01
C ILE A 51 8.38 0.05 -6.19
N ASP A 52 7.97 -0.35 -7.40
CA ASP A 52 8.20 0.46 -8.60
C ASP A 52 7.34 1.73 -8.63
N LEU A 53 6.12 1.69 -8.08
CA LEU A 53 5.32 2.89 -7.84
C LEU A 53 6.00 3.84 -6.85
N LEU A 54 6.53 3.30 -5.75
CA LEU A 54 7.19 4.09 -4.70
C LEU A 54 8.52 4.73 -5.15
N LYS A 55 9.23 4.13 -6.11
CA LYS A 55 10.46 4.72 -6.69
C LYS A 55 10.20 6.04 -7.43
N ASN A 56 8.98 6.25 -7.94
CA ASN A 56 8.65 7.46 -8.67
C ASN A 56 8.10 8.54 -7.73
N GLN A 57 8.99 9.35 -7.15
CA GLN A 57 8.60 10.42 -6.23
C GLN A 57 7.64 11.45 -6.87
N SER A 58 7.79 11.73 -8.17
CA SER A 58 6.88 12.65 -8.87
C SER A 58 5.44 12.13 -9.00
N LEU A 59 5.28 10.79 -8.98
CA LEU A 59 4.00 10.10 -8.92
C LEU A 59 3.49 10.06 -7.48
N VAL A 60 4.36 9.70 -6.52
CA VAL A 60 3.99 9.56 -5.10
C VAL A 60 3.49 10.89 -4.51
N LEU A 61 4.13 12.01 -4.84
CA LEU A 61 3.78 13.33 -4.30
C LEU A 61 2.55 13.97 -4.97
N ASP A 62 2.05 13.42 -6.06
CA ASP A 62 0.87 13.90 -6.77
C ASP A 62 -0.30 12.93 -6.55
N LYS A 63 -1.24 13.32 -5.68
CA LYS A 63 -2.36 12.46 -5.26
C LYS A 63 -3.15 11.92 -6.46
N THR A 64 -3.42 12.76 -7.45
CA THR A 64 -4.21 12.36 -8.62
C THR A 64 -3.47 11.30 -9.43
N LYS A 65 -2.17 11.50 -9.68
CA LYS A 65 -1.35 10.51 -10.40
C LYS A 65 -1.20 9.22 -9.60
N LEU A 66 -0.99 9.32 -8.29
CA LEU A 66 -0.90 8.16 -7.41
C LEU A 66 -2.18 7.33 -7.45
N THR A 67 -3.34 7.97 -7.28
CA THR A 67 -4.64 7.28 -7.31
C THR A 67 -4.87 6.59 -8.66
N GLN A 68 -4.56 7.26 -9.78
CA GLN A 68 -4.67 6.66 -11.11
C GLN A 68 -3.74 5.45 -11.27
N ALA A 69 -2.52 5.51 -10.74
CA ALA A 69 -1.57 4.40 -10.79
C ALA A 69 -2.02 3.24 -9.91
N LEU A 70 -2.59 3.52 -8.73
CA LEU A 70 -3.18 2.53 -7.84
C LEU A 70 -4.38 1.82 -8.47
N LEU A 71 -5.26 2.54 -9.17
CA LEU A 71 -6.38 1.93 -9.90
C LEU A 71 -5.89 0.97 -11.00
N LYS A 72 -4.81 1.32 -11.70
CA LYS A 72 -4.18 0.43 -12.69
C LYS A 72 -3.59 -0.81 -12.02
N PHE A 73 -2.92 -0.64 -10.89
CA PHE A 73 -2.35 -1.74 -10.13
C PHE A 73 -3.45 -2.67 -9.57
N ASP A 74 -4.52 -2.11 -9.01
CA ASP A 74 -5.69 -2.85 -8.54
C ASP A 74 -6.33 -3.67 -9.67
N SER A 75 -6.52 -3.06 -10.84
CA SER A 75 -7.00 -3.77 -12.03
C SER A 75 -6.09 -4.95 -12.41
N ALA A 76 -4.77 -4.76 -12.33
CA ALA A 76 -3.80 -5.83 -12.60
C ALA A 76 -3.84 -6.97 -11.57
N CYS A 77 -4.14 -6.66 -10.31
CA CYS A 77 -4.41 -7.64 -9.25
C CYS A 77 -5.71 -8.41 -9.52
N ILE A 78 -6.80 -7.70 -9.86
CA ILE A 78 -8.11 -8.30 -10.17
C ILE A 78 -7.99 -9.30 -11.34
N ILE A 79 -7.31 -8.91 -12.42
CA ILE A 79 -7.09 -9.78 -13.60
C ILE A 79 -6.35 -11.07 -13.21
N ARG A 80 -5.47 -11.00 -12.20
CA ARG A 80 -4.69 -12.14 -11.68
C ARG A 80 -5.39 -12.86 -10.52
N ASN A 81 -6.63 -12.48 -10.19
CA ASN A 81 -7.38 -12.96 -9.03
C ASN A 81 -6.62 -12.78 -7.69
N LEU A 82 -5.81 -11.74 -7.58
CA LEU A 82 -5.01 -11.43 -6.38
C LEU A 82 -5.74 -10.42 -5.51
N SER A 83 -5.65 -10.62 -4.20
CA SER A 83 -6.14 -9.65 -3.21
C SER A 83 -5.09 -9.49 -2.11
N PRO A 84 -4.39 -8.33 -2.05
CA PRO A 84 -3.44 -8.01 -0.99
C PRO A 84 -4.17 -7.55 0.30
N GLY A 85 -5.12 -8.39 0.75
CA GLY A 85 -5.99 -8.09 1.87
C GLY A 85 -5.24 -7.96 3.20
N GLY A 86 -4.19 -8.75 3.41
CA GLY A 86 -3.39 -8.67 4.63
C GLY A 86 -2.71 -7.30 4.78
N SER A 87 -2.33 -6.68 3.66
CA SER A 87 -1.78 -5.31 3.67
C SER A 87 -2.84 -4.26 4.01
N ALA A 88 -4.09 -4.44 3.57
CA ALA A 88 -5.20 -3.57 3.94
C ALA A 88 -5.58 -3.72 5.43
N ASP A 89 -5.58 -4.95 5.95
CA ASP A 89 -5.82 -5.23 7.37
C ASP A 89 -4.75 -4.57 8.27
N LEU A 90 -3.48 -4.67 7.88
CA LEU A 90 -2.38 -4.00 8.57
C LEU A 90 -2.51 -2.48 8.55
N LEU A 91 -3.01 -1.90 7.45
CA LEU A 91 -3.29 -0.47 7.40
C LEU A 91 -4.42 -0.10 8.36
N ALA A 92 -5.52 -0.84 8.34
CA ALA A 92 -6.66 -0.61 9.23
C ALA A 92 -6.27 -0.71 10.71
N LEU A 93 -5.49 -1.73 11.09
CA LEU A 93 -4.93 -1.87 12.43
C LEU A 93 -4.00 -0.71 12.80
N SER A 94 -3.17 -0.25 11.86
CA SER A 94 -2.29 0.89 12.10
C SER A 94 -3.06 2.18 12.33
N ILE A 95 -4.11 2.43 11.54
CA ILE A 95 -5.04 3.55 11.74
C ILE A 95 -5.71 3.45 13.11
N PHE A 96 -6.21 2.26 13.48
CA PHE A 96 -6.79 2.01 14.79
C PHE A 96 -5.82 2.39 15.91
N PHE A 97 -4.59 1.86 15.91
CA PHE A 97 -3.62 2.19 16.95
C PHE A 97 -3.22 3.67 16.98
N LEU A 98 -3.20 4.36 15.83
CA LEU A 98 -2.97 5.81 15.78
C LEU A 98 -4.06 6.59 16.51
N PHE A 99 -5.33 6.21 16.32
CA PHE A 99 -6.45 6.80 17.06
C PHE A 99 -6.34 6.57 18.57
N PHE A 100 -5.86 5.39 19.00
CA PHE A 100 -5.67 5.11 20.43
C PHE A 100 -4.46 5.82 21.04
N ARG A 101 -3.41 6.08 20.25
CA ARG A 101 -2.21 6.78 20.75
C ARG A 101 -2.43 8.28 20.95
N GLY A 102 -3.46 8.84 20.32
CA GLY A 102 -3.86 10.25 20.44
C GLY A 102 -4.84 10.56 21.59
N ASN A 103 -5.21 9.56 22.40
CA ASN A 103 -6.00 9.71 23.62
C ASN A 103 -5.13 9.53 24.86
#